data_AF-Q2YMF8-F1
#
_entry.id   AF-Q2YMF8-F1
#
_cell.length_a   1.000
_cell.length_b   1.000
_cell.length_c   1.000
_cell.angle_alpha   90.00
_cell.angle_beta   90.00
_cell.angle_gamma   90.00
#
_symmetry.space_group_name_H-M   'P 1'
#
loop_
_entity.id
_entity.type
_entity.pdbx_description
1 polymer ?
#
loop_
_entity_poly.entity_id
_entity_poly.type
_entity_poly.pdbx_seq_one_letter_code
_entity_poly.pdbx_strand_id
1 'polypeptide(L)'
;MSHNSFGHLFRVTTWGESHGLALGCVVDGCPPGITFTEAEIQSFLDKRKPGQSKYTTQRREPDQVRVLSGVLLGEDGVTMTTTGTPISMMIENTDQRSKDYGEIARQYRPGHADYAYDVKYGIRDYRGGGRSSARETAARVAAGAIARKVVPGLEVRGALVSIGAHDIDRSRWNWAEVDNNPFFTPDAGSVEVFADYLDGIRKNGSSVGAIIEIVAEGVPAGIGAPIYGKLDQDIASYLMSINAVKGVEIGNGFEAARLTGEENADEMRMGNDGKPIFLSNHAGGVLGGIATGAPVVARFAVKPTSSILTPRRSIDKDGNEVDVMTRGRHDPCVGIRAVPIGEAMVACAIADHYLRHRGQTGRV
;
A
#
# COMPACT_ATOMS: atom_id res chain seq x y z
N MET A 1 -19.85 -2.84 -9.00
CA MET A 1 -18.68 -3.49 -8.35
C MET A 1 -19.14 -4.04 -7.01
N SER A 2 -18.84 -5.30 -6.67
CA SER A 2 -19.39 -5.91 -5.45
C SER A 2 -18.75 -5.40 -4.16
N HIS A 3 -17.48 -4.99 -4.19
CA HIS A 3 -16.75 -4.43 -3.04
C HIS A 3 -15.84 -3.30 -3.53
N ASN A 4 -16.09 -2.08 -3.06
CA ASN A 4 -15.24 -0.90 -3.27
C ASN A 4 -14.96 -0.14 -1.97
N SER A 5 -15.25 -0.77 -0.84
CA SER A 5 -15.00 -0.24 0.50
C SER A 5 -14.23 -1.25 1.35
N PHE A 6 -13.39 -0.74 2.24
CA PHE A 6 -12.76 -1.50 3.32
C PHE A 6 -12.84 -0.70 4.63
N GLY A 7 -12.66 -1.35 5.78
CA GLY A 7 -12.87 -0.76 7.11
C GLY A 7 -14.29 -0.92 7.63
N HIS A 8 -14.44 -0.81 8.96
CA HIS A 8 -15.72 -0.91 9.65
C HIS A 8 -16.20 0.45 10.17
N LEU A 9 -15.47 1.07 11.10
CA LEU A 9 -15.72 2.43 11.59
C LEU A 9 -14.90 3.45 10.81
N PHE A 10 -13.59 3.25 10.65
CA PHE A 10 -12.79 4.04 9.71
C PHE A 10 -12.92 3.41 8.33
N ARG A 11 -13.94 3.80 7.58
CA ARG A 11 -14.33 3.12 6.34
C ARG A 11 -13.93 3.94 5.12
N VAL A 12 -13.14 3.34 4.24
CA VAL A 12 -12.66 3.98 3.01
C VAL A 12 -13.39 3.38 1.82
N THR A 13 -14.03 4.21 1.02
CA THR A 13 -14.66 3.83 -0.25
C THR A 13 -13.94 4.51 -1.39
N THR A 14 -13.44 3.77 -2.38
CA THR A 14 -12.73 4.37 -3.53
C THR A 14 -13.55 4.31 -4.81
N TRP A 15 -13.30 5.25 -5.71
CA TRP A 15 -14.00 5.39 -7.00
C TRP A 15 -13.07 5.89 -8.11
N GLY A 16 -13.50 5.74 -9.37
CA GLY A 16 -12.80 6.21 -10.56
C GLY A 16 -11.85 5.19 -11.20
N GLU A 17 -11.63 5.40 -12.50
CA GLU A 17 -10.83 4.58 -13.40
C GLU A 17 -9.54 5.31 -13.79
N SER A 18 -8.49 4.55 -14.14
CA SER A 18 -7.21 5.13 -14.57
C SER A 18 -7.28 6.02 -15.82
N HIS A 19 -8.29 5.81 -16.68
CA HIS A 19 -8.54 6.63 -17.87
C HIS A 19 -9.89 7.39 -17.77
N GLY A 20 -10.41 7.56 -16.56
CA GLY A 20 -11.51 8.48 -16.27
C GLY A 20 -11.00 9.90 -16.04
N LEU A 21 -11.89 10.87 -15.88
CA LEU A 21 -11.51 12.27 -15.60
C LEU A 21 -10.73 12.41 -14.27
N ALA A 22 -11.12 11.63 -13.27
CA ALA A 22 -10.53 11.63 -11.95
C ALA A 22 -10.74 10.28 -11.26
N LEU A 23 -10.08 10.12 -10.13
CA LEU A 23 -10.36 9.09 -9.13
C LEU A 23 -10.46 9.73 -7.75
N GLY A 24 -10.93 8.99 -6.77
CA GLY A 24 -10.99 9.51 -5.42
C GLY A 24 -11.35 8.48 -4.37
N CYS A 25 -11.50 8.99 -3.15
CA CYS A 25 -12.04 8.23 -2.03
C CYS A 25 -13.03 9.07 -1.22
N VAL A 26 -13.86 8.35 -0.47
CA VAL A 26 -14.65 8.88 0.63
C VAL A 26 -14.18 8.14 1.88
N VAL A 27 -13.72 8.89 2.87
CA VAL A 27 -13.40 8.38 4.21
C VAL A 27 -14.59 8.69 5.11
N ASP A 28 -15.25 7.65 5.59
CA ASP A 28 -16.37 7.70 6.52
C ASP A 28 -15.93 7.29 7.92
N GLY A 29 -16.56 7.86 8.95
CA GLY A 29 -16.27 7.62 10.36
C GLY A 29 -14.96 8.20 10.90
N CYS A 30 -14.32 9.14 10.19
CA CYS A 30 -13.27 9.96 10.78
C CYS A 30 -13.85 10.82 11.91
N PRO A 31 -13.27 10.85 13.13
CA PRO A 31 -13.74 11.71 14.22
C PRO A 31 -13.72 13.20 13.86
N PRO A 32 -14.62 14.02 14.41
CA PRO A 32 -14.55 15.48 14.28
C PRO A 32 -13.37 16.06 15.06
N GLY A 33 -12.94 17.28 14.69
CA GLY A 33 -11.95 18.06 15.42
C GLY A 33 -10.49 17.73 15.10
N ILE A 34 -10.23 16.76 14.21
CA ILE A 34 -8.89 16.47 13.69
C ILE A 34 -8.52 17.54 12.66
N THR A 35 -7.35 18.17 12.84
CA THR A 35 -6.82 19.20 11.95
C THR A 35 -5.74 18.65 11.00
N PHE A 36 -5.77 19.13 9.75
CA PHE A 36 -4.77 18.81 8.72
C PHE A 36 -4.85 19.83 7.57
N THR A 37 -3.87 19.79 6.67
CA THR A 37 -3.83 20.58 5.43
C THR A 37 -3.77 19.67 4.20
N GLU A 38 -4.12 20.21 3.02
CA GLU A 38 -3.96 19.46 1.76
C GLU A 38 -2.48 19.14 1.50
N ALA A 39 -1.56 20.03 1.90
CA ALA A 39 -0.11 19.84 1.77
C ALA A 39 0.39 18.61 2.55
N GLU A 40 -0.17 18.33 3.73
CA GLU A 40 0.17 17.13 4.49
C GLU A 40 -0.26 15.85 3.75
N ILE A 41 -1.45 15.83 3.16
CA ILE A 41 -1.90 14.69 2.34
C ILE A 41 -1.01 14.56 1.09
N GLN A 42 -0.72 15.69 0.44
CA GLN A 42 0.10 15.75 -0.76
C GLN A 42 1.51 15.20 -0.52
N SER A 43 2.09 15.39 0.68
CA SER A 43 3.40 14.84 1.02
C SER A 43 3.47 13.31 0.89
N PHE A 44 2.40 12.59 1.26
CA PHE A 44 2.32 11.13 1.09
C PHE A 44 2.07 10.73 -0.37
N LEU A 45 1.25 11.51 -1.10
CA LEU A 45 1.01 11.29 -2.52
C LEU A 45 2.28 11.52 -3.34
N ASP A 46 3.11 12.47 -2.95
CA ASP A 46 4.39 12.76 -3.59
C ASP A 46 5.39 11.61 -3.46
N LYS A 47 5.37 10.86 -2.35
CA LYS A 47 6.15 9.61 -2.23
C LYS A 47 5.66 8.52 -3.20
N ARG A 48 4.36 8.51 -3.52
CA ARG A 48 3.71 7.48 -4.35
C ARG A 48 3.74 7.78 -5.86
N LYS A 49 3.76 9.07 -6.21
CA LYS A 49 3.54 9.53 -7.59
C LYS A 49 4.57 8.94 -8.54
N PRO A 50 4.20 8.74 -9.82
CA PRO A 50 5.15 8.25 -10.82
C PRO A 50 6.26 9.27 -11.11
N GLY A 51 7.32 8.83 -11.79
CA GLY A 51 8.35 9.72 -12.33
C GLY A 51 9.32 10.29 -11.31
N GLN A 52 9.40 9.72 -10.10
CA GLN A 52 10.36 10.14 -9.07
C GLN A 52 11.81 9.74 -9.39
N SER A 53 12.01 8.71 -10.20
CA SER A 53 13.35 8.22 -10.55
C SER A 53 13.35 7.51 -11.90
N LYS A 54 14.55 7.23 -12.44
CA LYS A 54 14.70 6.42 -13.66
C LYS A 54 14.19 4.97 -13.48
N TYR A 55 14.03 4.50 -12.24
CA TYR A 55 13.60 3.14 -11.90
C TYR A 55 12.08 2.98 -11.78
N THR A 56 11.32 4.04 -12.00
CA THR A 56 9.85 4.01 -12.01
C THR A 56 9.30 4.49 -13.36
N THR A 57 8.00 4.35 -13.55
CA THR A 57 7.28 4.75 -14.76
C THR A 57 7.45 6.25 -15.00
N GLN A 58 7.72 6.60 -16.26
CA GLN A 58 8.02 7.97 -16.69
C GLN A 58 6.76 8.80 -16.95
N ARG A 59 5.61 8.40 -16.40
CA ARG A 59 4.38 9.20 -16.43
C ARG A 59 4.52 10.42 -15.54
N ARG A 60 3.92 11.53 -15.95
CA ARG A 60 3.93 12.77 -15.18
C ARG A 60 2.53 13.06 -14.67
N GLU A 61 2.24 12.50 -13.51
CA GLU A 61 0.99 12.70 -12.80
C GLU A 61 1.33 13.39 -11.48
N PRO A 62 0.83 14.62 -11.22
CA PRO A 62 1.18 15.33 -10.01
C PRO A 62 0.44 14.79 -8.78
N ASP A 63 -0.57 13.93 -8.99
CA ASP A 63 -1.43 13.39 -7.92
C ASP A 63 -2.01 14.48 -7.01
N GLN A 64 -2.39 15.63 -7.57
CA GLN A 64 -2.94 16.74 -6.78
C GLN A 64 -4.27 16.32 -6.15
N VAL A 65 -4.31 16.31 -4.83
CA VAL A 65 -5.51 16.02 -4.05
C VAL A 65 -6.34 17.28 -3.85
N ARG A 66 -7.66 17.12 -3.92
CA ARG A 66 -8.64 18.14 -3.53
C ARG A 66 -9.59 17.55 -2.51
N VAL A 67 -9.71 18.19 -1.35
CA VAL A 67 -10.71 17.83 -0.34
C VAL A 67 -12.03 18.52 -0.67
N LEU A 68 -13.11 17.74 -0.79
CA LEU A 68 -14.41 18.20 -1.29
C LEU A 68 -15.48 18.30 -0.20
N SER A 69 -15.35 17.55 0.89
CA SER A 69 -16.35 17.50 1.97
C SER A 69 -15.73 17.03 3.29
N GLY A 70 -16.54 17.02 4.36
CA GLY A 70 -16.14 16.45 5.66
C GLY A 70 -15.24 17.34 6.49
N VAL A 71 -15.06 18.61 6.10
CA VAL A 71 -14.16 19.55 6.74
C VAL A 71 -14.77 20.95 6.83
N LEU A 72 -14.36 21.69 7.87
CA LEU A 72 -14.51 23.13 8.00
C LEU A 72 -13.15 23.77 7.70
N LEU A 73 -13.12 24.72 6.76
CA LEU A 73 -11.92 25.48 6.43
C LEU A 73 -11.70 26.57 7.48
N GLY A 74 -10.48 26.68 8.01
CA GLY A 74 -10.06 27.72 8.94
C GLY A 74 -9.90 29.09 8.29
N GLU A 75 -9.78 30.13 9.12
CA GLU A 75 -9.60 31.51 8.66
C GLU A 75 -8.30 31.74 7.87
N ASP A 76 -7.30 30.88 8.07
CA ASP A 76 -6.04 30.89 7.31
C ASP A 76 -6.21 30.43 5.85
N GLY A 77 -7.37 29.86 5.50
CA GLY A 77 -7.68 29.36 4.17
C GLY A 77 -6.98 28.06 3.78
N VAL A 78 -6.29 27.39 4.72
CA VAL A 78 -5.50 26.16 4.43
C VAL A 78 -5.71 25.06 5.46
N THR A 79 -5.89 25.41 6.73
CA THR A 79 -6.14 24.42 7.79
C THR A 79 -7.58 23.93 7.69
N MET A 80 -7.76 22.62 7.58
CA MET A 80 -9.05 21.96 7.59
C MET A 80 -9.26 21.25 8.91
N THR A 81 -10.45 21.40 9.48
CA THR A 81 -10.90 20.64 10.66
C THR A 81 -11.99 19.68 10.26
N THR A 82 -11.81 18.40 10.53
CA THR A 82 -12.83 17.38 10.28
C THR A 82 -14.14 17.66 11.03
N THR A 83 -15.27 17.43 10.37
CA THR A 83 -16.62 17.67 10.92
C THR A 83 -17.26 16.40 11.50
N GLY A 84 -16.61 15.24 11.37
CA GLY A 84 -17.20 13.94 11.71
C GLY A 84 -18.11 13.38 10.61
N THR A 85 -18.30 14.11 9.50
CA THR A 85 -19.05 13.66 8.32
C THR A 85 -18.09 13.14 7.24
N PRO A 86 -18.58 12.46 6.18
CA PRO A 86 -17.71 11.84 5.18
C PRO A 86 -16.76 12.83 4.49
N ILE A 87 -15.47 12.52 4.50
CA ILE A 87 -14.41 13.29 3.85
C ILE A 87 -14.22 12.75 2.43
N SER A 88 -14.67 13.50 1.44
CA SER A 88 -14.47 13.17 0.03
C SER A 88 -13.18 13.83 -0.47
N MET A 89 -12.34 13.04 -1.16
CA MET A 89 -11.09 13.50 -1.77
C MET A 89 -11.04 13.06 -3.24
N MET A 90 -10.63 13.97 -4.11
CA MET A 90 -10.53 13.76 -5.56
C MET A 90 -9.12 14.05 -6.07
N ILE A 91 -8.66 13.24 -7.02
CA ILE A 91 -7.38 13.37 -7.72
C ILE A 91 -7.65 13.29 -9.22
N GLU A 92 -7.30 14.34 -9.96
CA GLU A 92 -7.48 14.40 -11.41
C GLU A 92 -6.44 13.53 -12.14
N ASN A 93 -6.83 12.96 -13.28
CA ASN A 93 -5.93 12.20 -14.14
C ASN A 93 -5.50 13.06 -15.32
N THR A 94 -4.21 13.41 -15.44
CA THR A 94 -3.74 14.45 -16.38
C THR A 94 -2.83 13.97 -17.52
N ASP A 95 -2.22 12.77 -17.46
CA ASP A 95 -1.31 12.21 -18.49
C ASP A 95 -1.88 10.91 -19.11
N GLN A 96 -3.17 10.90 -19.43
CA GLN A 96 -3.83 9.75 -20.06
C GLN A 96 -3.52 9.69 -21.56
N ARG A 97 -3.04 8.54 -22.03
CA ARG A 97 -2.78 8.28 -23.46
C ARG A 97 -3.48 7.01 -23.92
N SER A 98 -4.77 7.12 -24.25
CA SER A 98 -5.60 5.98 -24.62
C SER A 98 -5.15 5.28 -25.92
N LYS A 99 -4.47 5.99 -26.82
CA LYS A 99 -4.04 5.46 -28.13
C LYS A 99 -3.03 4.31 -28.02
N ASP A 100 -2.26 4.25 -26.93
CA ASP A 100 -1.22 3.24 -26.72
C ASP A 100 -1.79 1.82 -26.50
N TYR A 101 -3.10 1.68 -26.32
CA TYR A 101 -3.76 0.42 -25.94
C TYR A 101 -4.68 -0.19 -27.03
N GLY A 102 -4.63 0.31 -28.26
CA GLY A 102 -5.50 -0.18 -29.35
C GLY A 102 -5.33 -1.67 -29.65
N GLU A 103 -4.08 -2.15 -29.74
CA GLU A 103 -3.77 -3.55 -30.07
C GLU A 103 -4.23 -4.53 -28.97
N ILE A 104 -4.20 -4.10 -27.70
CA ILE A 104 -4.59 -4.95 -26.57
C ILE A 104 -6.10 -4.97 -26.30
N ALA A 105 -6.91 -4.23 -27.07
CA ALA A 105 -8.36 -4.18 -26.90
C ALA A 105 -9.03 -5.55 -27.02
N ARG A 106 -8.44 -6.45 -27.81
CA ARG A 106 -8.93 -7.83 -28.03
C ARG A 106 -8.07 -8.89 -27.35
N GLN A 107 -6.90 -8.55 -26.83
CA GLN A 107 -5.95 -9.51 -26.26
C GLN A 107 -5.98 -9.50 -24.74
N TYR A 108 -5.78 -10.66 -24.11
CA TYR A 108 -5.58 -10.75 -22.66
C TYR A 108 -4.10 -10.68 -22.34
N ARG A 109 -3.66 -9.68 -21.58
CA ARG A 109 -2.24 -9.59 -21.19
C ARG A 109 -1.94 -10.59 -20.07
N PRO A 110 -0.93 -11.46 -20.23
CA PRO A 110 -0.54 -12.39 -19.18
C PRO A 110 -0.24 -11.66 -17.87
N GLY A 111 -0.80 -12.16 -16.77
CA GLY A 111 -0.62 -11.57 -15.43
C GLY A 111 -1.44 -10.31 -15.13
N HIS A 112 -2.18 -9.75 -16.09
CA HIS A 112 -3.14 -8.67 -15.84
C HIS A 112 -4.52 -9.22 -15.50
N ALA A 113 -5.42 -8.31 -15.13
CA ALA A 113 -6.80 -8.63 -14.78
C ALA A 113 -7.73 -8.79 -16.01
N ASP A 114 -7.21 -8.69 -17.24
CA ASP A 114 -8.01 -8.58 -18.47
C ASP A 114 -9.04 -9.71 -18.61
N TYR A 115 -8.57 -10.97 -18.63
CA TYR A 115 -9.43 -12.14 -18.77
C TYR A 115 -10.41 -12.28 -17.60
N ALA A 116 -9.91 -12.10 -16.37
CA ALA A 116 -10.74 -12.24 -15.17
C ALA A 116 -11.86 -11.19 -15.11
N TYR A 117 -11.60 -9.94 -15.54
CA TYR A 117 -12.63 -8.91 -15.62
C TYR A 117 -13.65 -9.21 -16.71
N ASP A 118 -13.18 -9.68 -17.87
CA ASP A 118 -14.05 -9.99 -19.00
C ASP A 118 -15.01 -11.14 -18.66
N VAL A 119 -14.49 -12.24 -18.11
CA VAL A 119 -15.32 -13.37 -17.65
C VAL A 119 -16.28 -12.96 -16.54
N LYS A 120 -15.84 -12.10 -15.60
CA LYS A 120 -16.68 -11.70 -14.46
C LYS A 120 -17.80 -10.72 -14.83
N TYR A 121 -17.53 -9.76 -15.70
CA TYR A 121 -18.43 -8.64 -15.96
C TYR A 121 -18.96 -8.59 -17.40
N GLY A 122 -18.43 -9.40 -18.33
CA GLY A 122 -18.72 -9.30 -19.76
C GLY A 122 -18.21 -8.02 -20.42
N ILE A 123 -17.47 -7.20 -19.67
CA ILE A 123 -16.89 -5.95 -20.13
C ILE A 123 -15.61 -5.65 -19.35
N ARG A 124 -14.58 -5.17 -20.04
CA ARG A 124 -13.34 -4.67 -19.44
C ARG A 124 -12.92 -3.35 -20.07
N ASP A 125 -12.34 -2.48 -19.27
CA ASP A 125 -11.68 -1.28 -19.79
C ASP A 125 -10.21 -1.61 -20.15
N TYR A 126 -9.97 -1.83 -21.44
CA TYR A 126 -8.65 -2.11 -21.98
C TYR A 126 -7.72 -0.89 -21.95
N ARG A 127 -8.23 0.33 -21.73
CA ARG A 127 -7.44 1.57 -21.65
C ARG A 127 -6.74 1.60 -20.30
N GLY A 128 -5.55 0.98 -20.22
CA GLY A 128 -4.74 0.92 -19.00
C GLY A 128 -5.34 0.16 -17.81
N GLY A 129 -6.33 -0.70 -18.06
CA GLY A 129 -6.96 -1.58 -17.06
C GLY A 129 -8.10 -0.94 -16.26
N GLY A 130 -8.49 0.30 -16.58
CA GLY A 130 -9.58 1.02 -15.91
C GLY A 130 -9.48 0.96 -14.39
N ARG A 131 -10.46 0.29 -13.77
CA ARG A 131 -10.60 0.14 -12.31
C ARG A 131 -9.63 -0.85 -11.67
N SER A 132 -9.06 -1.78 -12.44
CA SER A 132 -8.05 -2.73 -11.96
C SER A 132 -6.64 -2.14 -11.89
N SER A 133 -6.47 -0.90 -12.36
CA SER A 133 -5.19 -0.23 -12.45
C SER A 133 -4.69 0.21 -11.07
N ALA A 134 -3.38 0.12 -10.85
CA ALA A 134 -2.72 0.63 -9.65
C ALA A 134 -2.86 2.17 -9.49
N ARG A 135 -3.43 2.88 -10.47
CA ARG A 135 -3.78 4.30 -10.32
C ARG A 135 -4.76 4.54 -9.16
N GLU A 136 -5.65 3.59 -8.89
CA GLU A 136 -6.59 3.63 -7.75
C GLU A 136 -5.89 3.78 -6.40
N THR A 137 -4.66 3.28 -6.25
CA THR A 137 -3.90 3.35 -4.99
C THR A 137 -3.57 4.77 -4.54
N ALA A 138 -3.65 5.78 -5.42
CA ALA A 138 -3.55 7.18 -5.02
C ALA A 138 -4.66 7.56 -4.02
N ALA A 139 -5.88 7.06 -4.22
CA ALA A 139 -6.98 7.26 -3.29
C ALA A 139 -6.72 6.60 -1.93
N ARG A 140 -6.07 5.43 -1.92
CA ARG A 140 -5.69 4.73 -0.67
C ARG A 140 -4.65 5.52 0.11
N VAL A 141 -3.64 6.07 -0.57
CA VAL A 141 -2.61 6.91 0.07
C VAL A 141 -3.22 8.18 0.66
N ALA A 142 -4.15 8.83 -0.05
CA ALA A 142 -4.88 9.98 0.47
C ALA A 142 -5.69 9.62 1.74
N ALA A 143 -6.41 8.49 1.74
CA ALA A 143 -7.12 8.01 2.92
C ALA A 143 -6.18 7.65 4.08
N GLY A 144 -5.01 7.07 3.79
CA GLY A 144 -3.98 6.75 4.78
C GLY A 144 -3.42 8.00 5.47
N ALA A 145 -3.29 9.12 4.76
CA ALA A 145 -2.88 10.39 5.36
C ALA A 145 -3.85 10.84 6.48
N ILE A 146 -5.16 10.67 6.26
CA ILE A 146 -6.18 10.95 7.28
C ILE A 146 -6.11 9.92 8.42
N ALA A 147 -5.96 8.63 8.09
CA ALA A 147 -5.92 7.55 9.08
C ALA A 147 -4.81 7.76 10.13
N ARG A 148 -3.64 8.24 9.71
CA ARG A 148 -2.51 8.58 10.59
C ARG A 148 -2.87 9.62 11.66
N LYS A 149 -3.78 10.54 11.34
CA LYS A 149 -4.22 11.60 12.26
C LYS A 149 -5.23 11.11 13.32
N VAL A 150 -5.87 9.96 13.07
CA VAL A 150 -6.90 9.41 13.98
C VAL A 150 -6.30 8.81 15.25
N VAL A 151 -5.08 8.28 15.17
CA VAL A 151 -4.42 7.56 16.27
C VAL A 151 -3.27 8.40 16.82
N PRO A 152 -3.39 8.95 18.04
CA PRO A 152 -2.34 9.78 18.62
C PRO A 152 -1.01 9.03 18.73
N GLY A 153 0.07 9.62 18.24
CA GLY A 153 1.42 9.05 18.32
C GLY A 153 1.71 7.90 17.34
N LEU A 154 0.78 7.55 16.45
CA LEU A 154 1.00 6.51 15.45
C LEU A 154 2.01 6.97 14.40
N GLU A 155 3.12 6.23 14.30
CA GLU A 155 4.10 6.36 13.24
C GLU A 155 4.10 5.10 12.39
N VAL A 156 3.80 5.22 11.09
CA VAL A 156 3.86 4.09 10.14
C VAL A 156 4.88 4.39 9.07
N ARG A 157 5.92 3.55 8.97
CA ARG A 157 7.02 3.68 8.01
C ARG A 157 7.16 2.40 7.20
N GLY A 158 7.48 2.54 5.93
CA GLY A 158 7.71 1.43 5.01
C GLY A 158 9.12 1.47 4.44
N ALA A 159 9.67 0.29 4.16
CA ALA A 159 10.97 0.16 3.54
C ALA A 159 11.00 -1.01 2.55
N LEU A 160 11.69 -0.83 1.41
CA LEU A 160 11.96 -1.91 0.46
C LEU A 160 13.15 -2.74 0.97
N VAL A 161 12.88 -4.02 1.26
CA VAL A 161 13.84 -4.92 1.90
C VAL A 161 14.41 -5.98 0.94
N SER A 162 13.83 -6.12 -0.24
CA SER A 162 14.31 -7.04 -1.28
C SER A 162 13.90 -6.59 -2.66
N ILE A 163 14.78 -6.76 -3.65
CA ILE A 163 14.48 -6.59 -5.07
C ILE A 163 14.96 -7.83 -5.86
N GLY A 164 14.01 -8.61 -6.37
CA GLY A 164 14.31 -9.87 -7.05
C GLY A 164 15.12 -10.86 -6.21
N ALA A 165 16.40 -11.03 -6.57
CA ALA A 165 17.31 -11.97 -5.94
C ALA A 165 18.26 -11.30 -4.92
N HIS A 166 18.07 -10.00 -4.64
CA HIS A 166 18.94 -9.23 -3.78
C HIS A 166 18.15 -8.72 -2.57
N ASP A 167 18.56 -9.16 -1.39
CA ASP A 167 18.04 -8.68 -0.11
C ASP A 167 18.95 -7.58 0.46
N ILE A 168 18.39 -6.77 1.36
CA ILE A 168 19.19 -5.84 2.17
C ILE A 168 20.03 -6.58 3.22
N ASP A 169 21.07 -5.93 3.72
CA ASP A 169 21.69 -6.33 4.98
C ASP A 169 20.97 -5.67 6.15
N ARG A 170 20.27 -6.47 6.95
CA ARG A 170 19.51 -5.96 8.10
C ARG A 170 20.39 -5.30 9.17
N SER A 171 21.69 -5.59 9.22
CA SER A 171 22.62 -4.91 10.15
C SER A 171 22.88 -3.45 9.79
N ARG A 172 22.58 -3.04 8.55
CA ARG A 172 22.72 -1.66 8.05
C ARG A 172 21.40 -0.88 8.03
N TRP A 173 20.36 -1.40 8.68
CA TRP A 173 19.05 -0.76 8.71
C TRP A 173 19.10 0.65 9.33
N ASN A 174 18.78 1.67 8.53
CA ASN A 174 18.65 3.05 8.98
C ASN A 174 17.42 3.73 8.37
N TRP A 175 16.46 4.10 9.22
CA TRP A 175 15.25 4.82 8.79
C TRP A 175 15.54 6.17 8.14
N ALA A 176 16.65 6.83 8.50
CA ALA A 176 17.02 8.11 7.89
C ALA A 176 17.38 7.97 6.39
N GLU A 177 17.72 6.77 5.91
CA GLU A 177 18.09 6.55 4.51
C GLU A 177 16.88 6.34 3.59
N VAL A 178 15.72 5.94 4.13
CA VAL A 178 14.55 5.54 3.33
C VAL A 178 14.11 6.63 2.35
N ASP A 179 14.01 7.87 2.79
CA ASP A 179 13.60 8.99 1.93
C ASP A 179 14.77 9.60 1.13
N ASN A 180 16.02 9.16 1.37
CA ASN A 180 17.23 9.67 0.73
C ASN A 180 17.67 8.88 -0.51
N ASN A 181 16.91 7.86 -0.92
CA ASN A 181 17.26 7.02 -2.05
C ASN A 181 16.02 6.65 -2.90
N PRO A 182 16.20 6.24 -4.17
CA PRO A 182 15.08 6.04 -5.08
C PRO A 182 14.32 4.71 -4.88
N PHE A 183 14.73 3.88 -3.92
CA PHE A 183 14.16 2.57 -3.67
C PHE A 183 13.36 2.49 -2.36
N PHE A 184 13.41 3.52 -1.53
CA PHE A 184 12.91 3.47 -0.15
C PHE A 184 13.56 2.36 0.68
N THR A 185 14.83 2.03 0.39
CA THR A 185 15.55 1.02 1.17
C THR A 185 16.16 1.64 2.43
N PRO A 186 16.21 0.93 3.57
CA PRO A 186 16.88 1.43 4.77
C PRO A 186 18.38 1.10 4.79
N ASP A 187 18.87 0.31 3.81
CA ASP A 187 20.26 -0.08 3.67
C ASP A 187 20.90 0.71 2.51
N ALA A 188 21.63 1.78 2.82
CA ALA A 188 22.33 2.59 1.83
C ALA A 188 23.31 1.77 0.98
N GLY A 189 23.89 0.69 1.53
CA GLY A 189 24.80 -0.20 0.80
C GLY A 189 24.11 -1.04 -0.26
N SER A 190 22.78 -1.24 -0.17
CA SER A 190 22.00 -1.98 -1.17
C SER A 190 21.63 -1.13 -2.40
N VAL A 191 21.75 0.20 -2.33
CA VAL A 191 21.28 1.11 -3.39
C VAL A 191 22.01 0.86 -4.71
N GLU A 192 23.33 0.73 -4.69
CA GLU A 192 24.11 0.45 -5.91
C GLU A 192 23.79 -0.94 -6.47
N VAL A 193 23.66 -1.95 -5.60
CA VAL A 193 23.31 -3.32 -5.98
C VAL A 193 21.93 -3.36 -6.67
N PHE A 194 20.93 -2.70 -6.08
CA PHE A 194 19.59 -2.63 -6.65
C PHE A 194 19.56 -1.84 -7.97
N ALA A 195 20.33 -0.75 -8.05
CA ALA A 195 20.46 0.06 -9.25
C ALA A 195 21.03 -0.74 -10.43
N ASP A 196 22.17 -1.40 -10.23
CA ASP A 196 22.84 -2.18 -11.27
C ASP A 196 21.98 -3.35 -11.72
N TYR A 197 21.36 -4.05 -10.76
CA TYR A 197 20.47 -5.16 -11.06
C TYR A 197 19.25 -4.70 -11.88
N LEU A 198 18.57 -3.62 -11.47
CA LEU A 198 17.43 -3.09 -12.21
C LEU A 198 17.80 -2.54 -13.59
N ASP A 199 18.97 -1.91 -13.74
CA ASP A 199 19.43 -1.46 -15.05
C ASP A 199 19.67 -2.66 -15.99
N GLY A 200 20.17 -3.79 -15.48
CA GLY A 200 20.23 -5.06 -16.20
C GLY A 200 18.85 -5.59 -16.61
N ILE A 201 17.90 -5.66 -15.67
CA ILE A 201 16.51 -6.08 -15.93
C ILE A 201 15.85 -5.22 -17.01
N ARG A 202 16.04 -3.89 -16.96
CA ARG A 202 15.52 -2.93 -17.95
C ARG A 202 16.13 -3.11 -19.33
N LYS A 203 17.45 -3.29 -19.42
CA LYS A 203 18.15 -3.55 -20.69
C LYS A 203 17.62 -4.83 -21.36
N ASN A 204 17.27 -5.83 -20.55
CA ASN A 204 16.65 -7.07 -21.01
C ASN A 204 15.15 -6.94 -21.33
N GLY A 205 14.55 -5.75 -21.17
CA GLY A 205 13.13 -5.52 -21.42
C GLY A 205 12.20 -6.28 -20.46
N SER A 206 12.71 -6.66 -19.28
CA SER A 206 12.02 -7.47 -18.29
C SER A 206 11.60 -6.64 -17.07
N SER A 207 11.03 -7.31 -16.07
CA SER A 207 10.65 -6.74 -14.77
C SER A 207 10.98 -7.71 -13.64
N VAL A 208 10.93 -7.23 -12.40
CA VAL A 208 11.21 -8.01 -11.21
C VAL A 208 10.27 -7.64 -10.05
N GLY A 209 10.12 -8.55 -9.10
CA GLY A 209 9.33 -8.34 -7.88
C GLY A 209 10.15 -7.69 -6.76
N ALA A 210 9.50 -7.47 -5.63
CA ALA A 210 10.12 -6.93 -4.42
C ALA A 210 9.40 -7.38 -3.16
N ILE A 211 10.07 -7.23 -2.02
CA ILE A 211 9.49 -7.37 -0.69
C ILE A 211 9.58 -6.02 0.02
N ILE A 212 8.47 -5.63 0.65
CA ILE A 212 8.36 -4.38 1.40
C ILE A 212 8.00 -4.74 2.84
N GLU A 213 8.66 -4.09 3.79
CA GLU A 213 8.36 -4.16 5.22
C GLU A 213 7.70 -2.85 5.67
N ILE A 214 6.59 -2.96 6.39
CA ILE A 214 5.90 -1.86 7.04
C ILE A 214 6.01 -2.07 8.54
N VAL A 215 6.44 -1.03 9.25
CA VAL A 215 6.54 -0.97 10.70
C VAL A 215 5.63 0.14 11.20
N ALA A 216 4.71 -0.20 12.10
CA ALA A 216 3.87 0.75 12.81
C ALA A 216 4.21 0.79 14.30
N GLU A 217 4.59 1.96 14.78
CA GLU A 217 4.92 2.24 16.18
C GLU A 217 3.88 3.18 16.80
N GLY A 218 3.79 3.20 18.12
CA GLY A 218 2.74 3.94 18.83
C GLY A 218 1.35 3.30 18.69
N VAL A 219 1.28 2.02 18.32
CA VAL A 219 0.02 1.26 18.26
C VAL A 219 -0.44 0.95 19.69
N PRO A 220 -1.61 1.41 20.15
CA PRO A 220 -2.07 1.15 21.51
C PRO A 220 -2.29 -0.35 21.76
N ALA A 221 -1.80 -0.85 22.89
CA ALA A 221 -2.07 -2.23 23.31
C ALA A 221 -3.58 -2.46 23.51
N GLY A 222 -4.09 -3.61 23.10
CA GLY A 222 -5.48 -3.99 23.27
C GLY A 222 -6.41 -3.71 22.08
N ILE A 223 -5.96 -2.98 21.05
CA ILE A 223 -6.75 -2.82 19.82
C ILE A 223 -6.73 -4.10 18.98
N GLY A 224 -7.82 -4.42 18.30
CA GLY A 224 -8.00 -5.70 17.60
C GLY A 224 -9.26 -6.43 18.07
N ALA A 225 -9.53 -7.60 17.48
CA ALA A 225 -10.57 -8.51 17.95
C ALA A 225 -10.07 -9.96 17.91
N PRO A 226 -10.60 -10.87 18.73
CA PRO A 226 -10.00 -12.20 18.89
C PRO A 226 -10.32 -13.20 17.76
N ILE A 227 -11.35 -12.96 16.92
CA ILE A 227 -11.87 -13.99 15.99
C ILE A 227 -12.05 -13.46 14.54
N TYR A 228 -13.16 -12.78 14.22
CA TYR A 228 -13.52 -12.40 12.83
C TYR A 228 -13.24 -10.94 12.48
N GLY A 229 -12.20 -10.38 13.07
CA GLY A 229 -11.79 -9.00 12.85
C GLY A 229 -10.51 -8.77 13.61
N LYS A 230 -9.55 -9.68 13.46
CA LYS A 230 -8.24 -9.56 14.08
C LYS A 230 -7.45 -8.44 13.42
N LEU A 231 -6.57 -7.79 14.17
CA LEU A 231 -5.74 -6.71 13.63
C LEU A 231 -4.84 -7.22 12.49
N ASP A 232 -4.17 -8.35 12.70
CA ASP A 232 -3.35 -9.03 11.70
C ASP A 232 -4.16 -9.53 10.49
N GLN A 233 -5.39 -10.02 10.69
CA GLN A 233 -6.31 -10.37 9.61
C GLN A 233 -6.61 -9.17 8.70
N ASP A 234 -6.96 -8.02 9.29
CA ASP A 234 -7.32 -6.82 8.53
C ASP A 234 -6.09 -6.20 7.86
N ILE A 235 -4.94 -6.16 8.54
CA ILE A 235 -3.66 -5.77 7.92
C ILE A 235 -3.33 -6.68 6.73
N ALA A 236 -3.42 -8.01 6.90
CA ALA A 236 -3.12 -8.96 5.84
C ALA A 236 -4.06 -8.79 4.64
N SER A 237 -5.37 -8.65 4.90
CA SER A 237 -6.39 -8.38 3.88
C SER A 237 -6.08 -7.09 3.11
N TYR A 238 -5.75 -6.01 3.81
CA TYR A 238 -5.52 -4.70 3.22
C TYR A 238 -4.24 -4.66 2.39
N LEU A 239 -3.15 -5.24 2.87
CA LEU A 239 -1.91 -5.39 2.11
C LEU A 239 -2.09 -6.31 0.90
N MET A 240 -2.76 -7.45 1.05
CA MET A 240 -3.03 -8.38 -0.06
C MET A 240 -3.91 -7.75 -1.15
N SER A 241 -4.74 -6.77 -0.80
CA SER A 241 -5.61 -6.06 -1.75
C SER A 241 -4.85 -5.08 -2.66
N ILE A 242 -3.58 -4.80 -2.38
CA ILE A 242 -2.74 -3.94 -3.23
C ILE A 242 -2.43 -4.70 -4.53
N ASN A 243 -2.52 -4.00 -5.66
CA ASN A 243 -2.22 -4.60 -6.95
C ASN A 243 -0.83 -5.26 -6.97
N ALA A 244 -0.75 -6.43 -7.58
CA ALA A 244 0.47 -7.24 -7.68
C ALA A 244 0.97 -7.89 -6.37
N VAL A 245 0.33 -7.65 -5.22
CA VAL A 245 0.69 -8.39 -3.99
C VAL A 245 0.26 -9.85 -4.07
N LYS A 246 1.16 -10.76 -3.69
CA LYS A 246 0.98 -12.21 -3.75
C LYS A 246 1.23 -12.95 -2.44
N GLY A 247 1.80 -12.28 -1.44
CA GLY A 247 2.07 -12.83 -0.12
C GLY A 247 2.08 -11.71 0.91
N VAL A 248 1.59 -11.99 2.12
CA VAL A 248 1.67 -11.09 3.26
C VAL A 248 2.03 -11.93 4.49
N GLU A 249 2.86 -11.37 5.35
CA GLU A 249 3.28 -12.00 6.58
C GLU A 249 3.39 -10.96 7.72
N ILE A 250 3.19 -11.42 8.96
CA ILE A 250 3.21 -10.60 10.19
C ILE A 250 4.33 -11.13 11.09
N GLY A 251 5.14 -10.23 11.67
CA GLY A 251 6.26 -10.61 12.54
C GLY A 251 7.31 -11.44 11.80
N ASN A 252 7.67 -12.60 12.35
CA ASN A 252 8.52 -13.60 11.70
C ASN A 252 7.86 -14.24 10.47
N GLY A 253 6.53 -14.16 10.36
CA GLY A 253 5.84 -14.57 9.16
C GLY A 253 5.96 -16.06 8.87
N PHE A 254 6.38 -16.40 7.65
CA PHE A 254 6.60 -17.80 7.28
C PHE A 254 7.75 -18.46 8.07
N GLU A 255 8.69 -17.69 8.61
CA GLU A 255 9.79 -18.22 9.43
C GLU A 255 9.28 -18.81 10.76
N ALA A 256 8.15 -18.32 11.27
CA ALA A 256 7.55 -18.85 12.50
C ALA A 256 7.23 -20.35 12.41
N ALA A 257 6.99 -20.88 11.21
CA ALA A 257 6.75 -22.31 10.99
C ALA A 257 8.01 -23.19 11.10
N ARG A 258 9.20 -22.59 11.22
CA ARG A 258 10.49 -23.28 11.36
C ARG A 258 11.06 -23.21 12.78
N LEU A 259 10.45 -22.44 13.66
CA LEU A 259 10.91 -22.22 15.02
C LEU A 259 10.28 -23.22 16.00
N THR A 260 11.05 -23.59 17.01
CA THR A 260 10.53 -24.27 18.21
C THR A 260 9.70 -23.31 19.07
N GLY A 261 8.98 -23.86 20.07
CA GLY A 261 8.18 -23.04 20.98
C GLY A 261 9.05 -22.05 21.76
N GLU A 262 10.23 -22.48 22.18
CA GLU A 262 11.23 -21.69 22.90
C GLU A 262 11.82 -20.57 22.03
N GLU A 263 12.09 -20.84 20.75
CA GLU A 263 12.63 -19.85 19.81
C GLU A 263 11.59 -18.82 19.36
N ASN A 264 10.30 -19.18 19.32
CA ASN A 264 9.23 -18.29 18.88
C ASN A 264 8.61 -17.48 20.04
N ALA A 265 8.84 -17.87 21.29
CA ALA A 265 8.19 -17.24 22.44
C ALA A 265 8.67 -15.80 22.64
N ASP A 266 7.76 -14.84 22.50
CA ASP A 266 8.01 -13.45 22.90
C ASP A 266 7.92 -13.31 24.42
N GLU A 267 9.04 -13.57 25.09
CA GLU A 267 9.16 -13.48 26.54
C GLU A 267 8.95 -12.04 27.04
N MET A 268 8.42 -11.90 28.26
CA MET A 268 8.20 -10.60 28.90
C MET A 268 8.96 -10.47 30.22
N ARG A 269 9.35 -9.24 30.56
CA ARG A 269 9.79 -8.82 31.89
C ARG A 269 9.12 -7.50 32.27
N MET A 270 9.20 -7.15 33.55
CA MET A 270 8.72 -5.84 34.01
C MET A 270 9.80 -4.79 33.74
N GLY A 271 9.41 -3.68 33.12
CA GLY A 271 10.25 -2.49 32.97
C GLY A 271 10.39 -1.74 34.29
N ASN A 272 11.40 -0.85 34.36
CA ASN A 272 11.63 -0.01 35.54
C ASN A 272 10.49 0.98 35.81
N ASP A 273 9.64 1.24 34.82
CA ASP A 273 8.45 2.09 34.90
C ASP A 273 7.19 1.31 35.34
N GLY A 274 7.31 0.02 35.64
CA GLY A 274 6.20 -0.84 36.02
C GLY A 274 5.33 -1.29 34.84
N LYS A 275 5.77 -1.09 33.60
CA LYS A 275 5.07 -1.60 32.40
C LYS A 275 5.74 -2.87 31.87
N PRO A 276 4.99 -3.82 31.30
CA PRO A 276 5.57 -5.01 30.68
C PRO A 276 6.39 -4.61 29.44
N ILE A 277 7.53 -5.27 29.27
CA ILE A 277 8.40 -5.16 28.11
C ILE A 277 8.55 -6.55 27.50
N PHE A 278 8.28 -6.67 26.21
CA PHE A 278 8.64 -7.86 25.43
C PHE A 278 10.14 -7.85 25.13
N LEU A 279 10.81 -8.98 25.33
CA LEU A 279 12.24 -9.16 25.08
C LEU A 279 12.56 -9.42 23.60
N SER A 280 11.54 -9.76 22.81
CA SER A 280 11.57 -9.97 21.36
C SER A 280 10.23 -9.55 20.74
N ASN A 281 10.12 -9.60 19.41
CA ASN A 281 8.89 -9.25 18.70
C ASN A 281 8.63 -10.17 17.49
N HIS A 282 8.76 -11.48 17.71
CA HIS A 282 8.54 -12.53 16.72
C HIS A 282 7.09 -12.55 16.22
N ALA A 283 6.12 -12.20 17.07
CA ALA A 283 4.72 -12.06 16.70
C ALA A 283 4.41 -10.80 15.86
N GLY A 284 5.37 -9.87 15.72
CA GLY A 284 5.16 -8.64 14.96
C GLY A 284 4.08 -7.73 15.55
N GLY A 285 4.06 -7.60 16.86
CA GLY A 285 3.19 -6.70 17.60
C GLY A 285 1.77 -7.19 17.83
N VAL A 286 1.36 -8.33 17.27
CA VAL A 286 -0.02 -8.85 17.35
C VAL A 286 -0.06 -10.25 17.94
N LEU A 287 -0.77 -10.43 19.05
CA LEU A 287 -1.00 -11.73 19.70
C LEU A 287 -2.49 -11.99 19.86
N GLY A 288 -2.95 -13.17 19.43
CA GLY A 288 -4.38 -13.50 19.47
C GLY A 288 -5.25 -12.56 18.62
N GLY A 289 -4.68 -11.88 17.64
CA GLY A 289 -5.36 -10.86 16.84
C GLY A 289 -5.48 -9.48 17.48
N ILE A 290 -4.78 -9.25 18.61
CA ILE A 290 -4.82 -8.02 19.40
C ILE A 290 -3.41 -7.43 19.50
N ALA A 291 -3.30 -6.11 19.36
CA ALA A 291 -2.05 -5.38 19.51
C ALA A 291 -1.50 -5.52 20.93
N THR A 292 -0.20 -5.77 21.02
CA THR A 292 0.53 -5.94 22.28
C THR A 292 1.13 -4.63 22.81
N GLY A 293 1.20 -3.60 21.97
CA GLY A 293 1.95 -2.36 22.23
C GLY A 293 3.38 -2.38 21.69
N ALA A 294 3.92 -3.56 21.34
CA ALA A 294 5.15 -3.65 20.55
C ALA A 294 4.89 -3.19 19.10
N PRO A 295 5.93 -2.78 18.35
CA PRO A 295 5.78 -2.37 16.96
C PRO A 295 5.07 -3.44 16.13
N VAL A 296 4.06 -3.03 15.35
CA VAL A 296 3.40 -3.93 14.40
C VAL A 296 4.27 -4.02 13.16
N VAL A 297 4.72 -5.23 12.82
CA VAL A 297 5.61 -5.49 11.69
C VAL A 297 4.91 -6.37 10.68
N ALA A 298 4.77 -5.89 9.45
CA ALA A 298 4.17 -6.65 8.36
C ALA A 298 5.06 -6.57 7.11
N ARG A 299 5.21 -7.68 6.39
CA ARG A 299 5.87 -7.71 5.08
C ARG A 299 4.92 -8.17 4.01
N PHE A 300 5.10 -7.67 2.79
CA PHE A 300 4.32 -8.12 1.64
C PHE A 300 5.17 -8.25 0.38
N ALA A 301 4.88 -9.30 -0.39
CA ALA A 301 5.59 -9.65 -1.61
C ALA A 301 4.81 -9.15 -2.84
N VAL A 302 5.47 -8.32 -3.64
CA VAL A 302 4.94 -7.77 -4.89
C VAL A 302 5.54 -8.52 -6.07
N LYS A 303 4.69 -9.09 -6.93
CA LYS A 303 5.15 -9.80 -8.13
C LYS A 303 5.75 -8.84 -9.18
N PRO A 304 6.53 -9.35 -10.15
CA PRO A 304 7.02 -8.57 -11.27
C PRO A 304 5.90 -7.88 -12.08
N THR A 305 6.21 -6.70 -12.62
CA THR A 305 5.33 -5.95 -13.52
C THR A 305 4.99 -6.81 -14.74
N SER A 306 3.70 -7.04 -14.99
CA SER A 306 3.29 -8.01 -16.01
C SER A 306 3.43 -7.51 -17.46
N SER A 307 3.52 -6.18 -17.66
CA SER A 307 3.77 -5.60 -18.98
C SER A 307 5.28 -5.45 -19.23
N ILE A 308 5.80 -6.29 -20.14
CA ILE A 308 7.22 -6.37 -20.50
C ILE A 308 7.40 -6.37 -22.03
N LEU A 309 8.63 -6.12 -22.48
CA LEU A 309 8.98 -6.04 -23.91
C LEU A 309 9.23 -7.41 -24.55
N THR A 310 9.41 -8.47 -23.75
CA THR A 310 9.51 -9.82 -24.30
C THR A 310 8.10 -10.36 -24.61
N PRO A 311 7.84 -10.85 -25.84
CA PRO A 311 6.56 -11.47 -26.18
C PRO A 311 6.19 -12.63 -25.25
N ARG A 312 4.90 -12.73 -24.93
CA ARG A 312 4.33 -13.82 -24.11
C ARG A 312 3.09 -14.39 -24.78
N ARG A 313 3.01 -15.72 -24.77
CA ARG A 313 1.86 -16.46 -25.29
C ARG A 313 0.61 -16.11 -24.49
N SER A 314 -0.49 -15.92 -25.20
CA SER A 314 -1.82 -15.69 -24.66
C SER A 314 -2.89 -16.08 -25.68
N ILE A 315 -4.13 -15.71 -25.40
CA ILE A 315 -5.24 -15.79 -26.35
C ILE A 315 -5.93 -14.43 -26.49
N ASP A 316 -6.61 -14.24 -27.61
CA ASP A 316 -7.56 -13.15 -27.80
C ASP A 316 -8.96 -13.51 -27.30
N LYS A 317 -9.89 -12.55 -27.39
CA LYS A 317 -11.29 -12.71 -26.97
C LYS A 317 -12.07 -13.77 -27.76
N ASP A 318 -11.58 -14.17 -28.94
CA ASP A 318 -12.21 -15.16 -29.80
C ASP A 318 -11.59 -16.55 -29.60
N GLY A 319 -10.59 -16.67 -28.71
CA GLY A 319 -9.89 -17.90 -28.36
C GLY A 319 -8.70 -18.23 -29.24
N ASN A 320 -8.28 -17.33 -30.15
CA ASN A 320 -7.12 -17.57 -31.00
C ASN A 320 -5.82 -17.34 -30.22
N GLU A 321 -4.83 -18.18 -30.47
CA GLU A 321 -3.48 -18.00 -29.92
C GLU A 321 -2.84 -16.71 -30.44
N VAL A 322 -2.27 -15.91 -29.54
CA VAL A 322 -1.58 -14.67 -29.86
C VAL A 322 -0.32 -14.51 -29.01
N ASP A 323 0.69 -13.85 -29.55
CA ASP A 323 1.82 -13.34 -28.76
C ASP A 323 1.56 -11.89 -28.37
N VAL A 324 1.48 -11.64 -27.06
CA VAL A 324 1.25 -10.31 -26.50
C VAL A 324 2.57 -9.70 -26.09
N MET A 325 2.84 -8.49 -26.59
CA MET A 325 3.96 -7.66 -26.18
C MET A 325 3.42 -6.27 -25.87
N THR A 326 3.64 -5.78 -24.65
CA THR A 326 3.18 -4.44 -24.28
C THR A 326 4.34 -3.45 -24.43
N ARG A 327 4.24 -2.56 -25.41
CA ARG A 327 5.16 -1.43 -25.55
C ARG A 327 4.67 -0.29 -24.67
N GLY A 328 5.58 0.37 -23.94
CA GLY A 328 5.22 1.52 -23.14
C GLY A 328 6.15 1.80 -21.96
N ARG A 329 5.77 2.83 -21.19
CA ARG A 329 6.47 3.27 -19.98
C ARG A 329 6.00 2.44 -18.78
N HIS A 330 6.59 1.26 -18.60
CA HIS A 330 6.26 0.36 -17.49
C HIS A 330 7.35 0.39 -16.40
N ASP A 331 6.92 0.23 -15.15
CA ASP A 331 7.83 0.08 -14.03
C ASP A 331 8.63 -1.23 -14.19
N PRO A 332 9.97 -1.22 -14.08
CA PRO A 332 10.75 -2.45 -14.01
C PRO A 332 10.52 -3.19 -12.68
N CYS A 333 10.11 -2.48 -11.63
CA CYS A 333 9.65 -3.04 -10.37
C CYS A 333 8.54 -2.16 -9.79
N VAL A 334 7.29 -2.63 -9.80
CA VAL A 334 6.16 -1.92 -9.18
C VAL A 334 6.26 -1.86 -7.66
N GLY A 335 7.06 -2.72 -7.03
CA GLY A 335 7.22 -2.79 -5.57
C GLY A 335 7.81 -1.53 -4.95
N ILE A 336 8.64 -0.78 -5.69
CA ILE A 336 9.21 0.50 -5.21
C ILE A 336 8.09 1.47 -4.80
N ARG A 337 7.07 1.61 -5.66
CA ARG A 337 5.94 2.51 -5.40
C ARG A 337 4.91 1.93 -4.45
N ALA A 338 5.04 0.66 -4.07
CA ALA A 338 4.15 0.00 -3.14
C ALA A 338 4.42 0.39 -1.69
N VAL A 339 5.59 0.96 -1.38
CA VAL A 339 5.98 1.39 -0.03
C VAL A 339 4.97 2.35 0.61
N PRO A 340 4.70 3.56 0.04
CA PRO A 340 3.71 4.48 0.61
C PRO A 340 2.27 3.93 0.57
N ILE A 341 1.99 2.96 -0.32
CA ILE A 341 0.68 2.31 -0.39
C ILE A 341 0.51 1.35 0.79
N GLY A 342 1.52 0.53 1.09
CA GLY A 342 1.52 -0.40 2.22
C GLY A 342 1.41 0.34 3.55
N GLU A 343 2.17 1.43 3.69
CA GLU A 343 2.04 2.35 4.83
C GLU A 343 0.60 2.85 5.03
N ALA A 344 -0.03 3.34 3.97
CA ALA A 344 -1.40 3.85 4.02
C ALA A 344 -2.40 2.76 4.43
N MET A 345 -2.24 1.55 3.88
CA MET A 345 -3.12 0.42 4.21
C MET A 345 -3.01 0.01 5.68
N VAL A 346 -1.78 -0.06 6.23
CA VAL A 346 -1.56 -0.38 7.65
C VAL A 346 -2.12 0.73 8.55
N ALA A 347 -1.90 2.00 8.20
CA ALA A 347 -2.47 3.13 8.94
C ALA A 347 -4.01 3.07 8.98
N CYS A 348 -4.66 2.77 7.85
CA CYS A 348 -6.12 2.60 7.80
C CYS A 348 -6.61 1.44 8.67
N ALA A 349 -5.93 0.29 8.68
CA ALA A 349 -6.28 -0.85 9.53
C ALA A 349 -6.20 -0.46 11.01
N ILE A 350 -5.10 0.16 11.42
CA ILE A 350 -4.88 0.56 12.82
C ILE A 350 -5.90 1.62 13.25
N ALA A 351 -6.18 2.61 12.40
CA ALA A 351 -7.21 3.63 12.69
C ALA A 351 -8.60 3.01 12.88
N ASP A 352 -8.98 2.04 12.05
CA ASP A 352 -10.26 1.34 12.19
C ASP A 352 -10.34 0.58 13.52
N HIS A 353 -9.30 -0.19 13.85
CA HIS A 353 -9.21 -0.94 15.11
C HIS A 353 -9.19 -0.05 16.34
N TYR A 354 -8.51 1.10 16.26
CA TYR A 354 -8.51 2.10 17.31
C TYR A 354 -9.90 2.65 17.59
N LEU A 355 -10.64 3.06 16.55
CA LEU A 355 -12.00 3.56 16.70
C LEU A 355 -12.95 2.49 17.22
N ARG A 356 -12.83 1.25 16.72
CA ARG A 356 -13.64 0.12 17.19
C ARG A 356 -13.40 -0.18 18.65
N HIS A 357 -12.14 -0.19 19.08
CA HIS A 357 -11.77 -0.42 20.46
C HIS A 357 -12.42 0.62 21.38
N ARG A 358 -12.24 1.92 21.09
CA ARG A 358 -12.79 2.95 21.96
C ARG A 358 -14.32 3.10 21.86
N GLY A 359 -14.92 2.74 20.72
CA GLY A 359 -16.38 2.61 20.60
C GLY A 359 -16.96 1.46 21.45
N GLN A 360 -16.23 0.35 21.59
CA GLN A 360 -16.67 -0.81 22.36
C GLN A 360 -16.40 -0.67 23.87
N THR A 361 -15.22 -0.18 24.25
CA THR A 361 -14.74 -0.22 25.64
C THR A 361 -14.74 1.14 26.33
N GLY A 362 -14.82 2.24 25.56
CA GLY A 362 -14.59 3.59 26.05
C GLY A 362 -13.13 3.90 26.43
N ARG A 363 -12.21 2.94 26.25
CA ARG A 363 -10.80 3.04 26.63
C ARG A 363 -9.92 3.42 25.44
N VAL A 364 -8.76 4.01 25.75
CA VAL A 364 -7.53 4.07 24.95
C VAL A 364 -6.37 4.10 25.91
#